data_AF-A0A3N0CC29-F1
#
_entry.id   AF-A0A3N0CC29-F1
#
_cell.length_a   1.000
_cell.length_b   1.000
_cell.length_c   1.000
_cell.angle_alpha   90.00
_cell.angle_beta   90.00
_cell.angle_gamma   90.00
#
_symmetry.space_group_name_H-M   'P 1'
#
loop_
_entity.id
_entity.type
_entity.pdbx_description
1 polymer ?
#
loop_
_entity_poly.entity_id
_entity_poly.type
_entity_poly.pdbx_seq_one_letter_code
_entity_poly.pdbx_strand_id
1 'polypeptide(L)'
;MIPLHVTANLDIDPWRDLEDIGLPLNIDGQTAKIERIGVLPNATHNGRACVELLLRLPDGRLLIAETTMRLFNAAAAAIAATPVAQLEEL
;
A
#
# COMPACT_ATOMS: atom_id res chain seq x y z
N MET A 1 -10.84 -24.92 8.88
CA MET A 1 -10.20 -23.94 7.99
C MET A 1 -9.05 -23.33 8.77
N ILE A 2 -7.81 -23.50 8.32
CA ILE A 2 -6.65 -22.86 8.96
C ILE A 2 -6.53 -21.48 8.33
N PRO A 3 -6.47 -20.38 9.11
CA PRO A 3 -6.30 -19.06 8.55
C PRO A 3 -4.96 -19.01 7.81
N LEU A 4 -4.97 -18.59 6.55
CA LEU A 4 -3.75 -18.26 5.83
C LEU A 4 -3.10 -17.06 6.53
N HIS A 5 -1.90 -17.24 7.08
CA HIS A 5 -1.16 -16.19 7.76
C HIS A 5 -0.06 -15.68 6.81
N VAL A 6 -0.37 -14.64 6.05
CA VAL A 6 0.62 -13.97 5.18
C VAL A 6 1.35 -12.93 6.02
N THR A 7 2.68 -13.01 6.08
CA THR A 7 3.52 -12.05 6.80
C THR A 7 4.56 -11.51 5.81
N ALA A 8 4.50 -10.22 5.50
CA ALA A 8 5.45 -9.59 4.58
C ALA A 8 6.86 -9.63 5.18
N ASN A 9 7.84 -10.13 4.42
CA ASN A 9 9.24 -10.13 4.83
C ASN A 9 9.90 -8.81 4.41
N LEU A 10 9.79 -7.83 5.31
CA LEU A 10 10.28 -6.47 5.07
C LEU A 10 11.81 -6.34 5.07
N ASP A 11 12.55 -7.39 5.42
CA ASP A 11 14.01 -7.36 5.52
C ASP A 11 14.71 -7.74 4.20
N ILE A 12 14.06 -8.54 3.35
CA ILE A 12 14.67 -9.08 2.11
C ILE A 12 14.23 -8.28 0.89
N ASP A 13 12.93 -8.02 0.75
CA ASP A 13 12.41 -7.21 -0.35
C ASP A 13 11.05 -6.62 0.05
N PRO A 14 11.03 -5.46 0.71
CA PRO A 14 9.91 -5.10 1.54
C PRO A 14 8.60 -4.84 0.80
N TRP A 15 8.65 -4.60 -0.52
CA TRP A 15 7.50 -4.05 -1.25
C TRP A 15 7.29 -4.70 -2.63
N ARG A 16 7.86 -5.88 -2.91
CA ARG A 16 7.74 -6.53 -4.24
C ARG A 16 6.29 -6.84 -4.64
N ASP A 17 5.47 -7.19 -3.67
CA ASP A 17 4.03 -7.40 -3.83
C ASP A 17 3.27 -6.12 -4.19
N LEU A 18 3.90 -4.96 -4.05
CA LEU A 18 3.37 -3.65 -4.36
C LEU A 18 3.91 -3.07 -5.68
N GLU A 19 4.78 -3.77 -6.41
CA GLU A 19 5.39 -3.25 -7.65
C GLU A 19 4.39 -3.12 -8.82
N ASP A 20 3.35 -3.96 -8.83
CA ASP A 20 2.36 -4.04 -9.93
C ASP A 20 0.98 -3.41 -9.59
N ILE A 21 0.86 -2.66 -8.50
CA ILE A 21 -0.44 -2.11 -8.04
C ILE A 21 -0.93 -0.88 -8.81
N GLY A 22 -0.37 -0.59 -9.98
CA GLY A 22 -0.70 0.61 -10.76
C GLY A 22 -0.08 1.89 -10.20
N LEU A 23 1.16 1.81 -9.71
CA LEU A 23 1.94 2.98 -9.31
C LEU A 23 2.10 3.98 -10.48
N PRO A 24 2.27 5.28 -10.22
CA PRO A 24 2.41 6.29 -11.27
C PRO A 24 3.51 5.94 -12.28
N LEU A 25 3.19 6.08 -13.57
CA LEU A 25 4.09 5.83 -14.69
C LEU A 25 4.49 7.17 -15.34
N ASN A 26 5.70 7.24 -15.92
CA ASN A 26 6.04 8.31 -16.85
C ASN A 26 5.66 7.94 -18.30
N ILE A 27 5.87 8.87 -19.24
CA ILE A 27 5.58 8.66 -20.67
C ILE A 27 6.40 7.52 -21.30
N ASP A 28 7.55 7.18 -20.72
CA ASP A 28 8.44 6.12 -21.17
C ASP A 28 8.12 4.76 -20.52
N GLY A 29 7.02 4.66 -19.74
CA GLY A 29 6.58 3.42 -19.10
C GLY A 29 7.36 3.01 -17.85
N GLN A 30 8.22 3.89 -17.30
CA GLN A 30 8.90 3.64 -16.04
C GLN A 30 7.95 3.87 -14.87
N THR A 31 7.98 2.97 -13.90
CA THR A 31 7.14 3.00 -12.70
C THR A 31 7.81 3.72 -11.54
N ALA A 32 7.02 4.47 -10.77
CA ALA A 32 7.47 5.00 -9.50
C ALA A 32 7.87 3.86 -8.53
N LYS A 33 8.89 4.09 -7.72
CA LYS A 33 9.38 3.12 -6.72
C LYS A 33 8.92 3.50 -5.32
N ILE A 34 8.37 2.53 -4.58
CA ILE A 34 8.14 2.69 -3.13
C ILE A 34 9.50 2.67 -2.43
N GLU A 35 9.88 3.79 -1.82
CA GLU A 35 11.12 3.88 -1.05
C GLU A 35 10.89 3.53 0.41
N ARG A 36 9.76 3.96 0.99
CA ARG A 36 9.44 3.77 2.42
C ARG A 36 7.94 3.70 2.64
N ILE A 37 7.55 2.97 3.68
CA ILE A 37 6.21 3.00 4.27
C ILE A 37 6.34 3.42 5.73
N GLY A 38 5.49 4.34 6.17
CA GLY A 38 5.50 4.88 7.52
C GLY A 38 4.11 4.98 8.13
N VAL A 39 4.07 5.10 9.46
CA VAL A 39 2.85 5.46 10.20
C VAL A 39 3.11 6.78 10.92
N LEU A 40 2.27 7.77 10.66
CA LEU A 40 2.28 9.03 11.37
C LEU A 40 1.10 9.06 12.36
N PRO A 41 1.33 9.01 13.68
CA PRO A 41 0.26 8.87 14.66
C PRO A 41 -0.67 10.10 14.78
N ASN A 42 -0.20 11.30 14.40
CA ASN A 42 -0.94 12.57 14.52
C ASN A 42 -0.93 13.36 13.19
N ALA A 43 -1.15 12.69 12.06
CA ALA A 43 -0.96 13.26 10.72
C ALA A 43 -2.04 14.27 10.29
N THR A 44 -3.26 14.18 10.83
CA THR A 44 -4.36 15.07 10.45
C THR A 44 -4.55 16.22 11.42
N HIS A 45 -5.23 17.30 11.00
CA HIS A 45 -5.62 18.43 11.85
C HIS A 45 -6.36 18.04 13.14
N ASN A 46 -7.02 16.87 13.14
CA ASN A 46 -7.74 16.34 14.30
C ASN A 46 -6.95 15.25 15.06
N GLY A 47 -5.64 15.12 14.81
CA GLY A 47 -4.76 14.17 15.50
C GLY A 47 -4.97 12.69 15.13
N ARG A 48 -5.58 12.40 13.98
CA ARG A 48 -5.74 11.01 13.50
C ARG A 48 -4.46 10.50 12.84
N ALA A 49 -4.20 9.21 13.02
CA ALA A 49 -3.08 8.52 12.39
C ALA A 49 -3.29 8.29 10.88
N CYS A 50 -2.20 8.38 10.12
CA CYS A 50 -2.12 8.01 8.71
C CYS A 50 -1.03 6.96 8.45
N VAL A 51 -1.21 6.19 7.38
CA VAL A 51 -0.14 5.45 6.70
C VAL A 51 0.35 6.31 5.54
N GLU A 52 1.65 6.33 5.33
CA GLU A 52 2.30 7.08 4.25
C GLU A 52 3.18 6.17 3.39
N LEU A 53 3.21 6.45 2.10
CA LEU A 53 4.11 5.89 1.12
C LEU A 53 4.99 7.02 0.58
N LEU A 54 6.31 6.87 0.74
CA LEU A 54 7.27 7.72 0.03
C LEU A 54 7.60 7.05 -1.30
N LEU A 55 7.23 7.70 -2.40
CA LEU A 55 7.46 7.24 -3.75
C LEU A 55 8.55 8.08 -4.41
N ARG A 56 9.49 7.43 -5.11
CA ARG A 56 10.36 8.10 -6.07
C ARG A 56 9.79 7.95 -7.46
N LEU A 57 9.40 9.06 -8.08
CA LEU A 57 8.94 9.10 -9.45
C LEU A 57 10.11 8.84 -10.42
N PRO A 58 9.84 8.42 -11.67
CA PRO A 58 10.90 8.15 -12.66
C PRO A 58 11.79 9.35 -12.97
N ASP A 59 11.28 10.57 -12.85
CA ASP A 59 12.05 11.81 -13.03
C ASP A 59 12.88 12.20 -11.79
N GLY A 60 12.91 11.35 -10.76
CA GLY A 60 13.66 11.54 -9.53
C GLY A 60 12.94 12.34 -8.45
N ARG A 61 11.78 12.95 -8.75
CA ARG A 61 10.98 13.67 -7.74
C ARG A 61 10.43 12.71 -6.70
N LEU A 62 10.20 13.24 -5.50
CA LEU A 62 9.53 12.52 -4.42
C LEU A 62 8.04 12.87 -4.41
N LEU A 63 7.20 11.85 -4.24
CA LEU A 63 5.77 11.96 -4.03
C LEU A 63 5.44 11.27 -2.71
N ILE A 64 4.64 11.93 -1.87
CA ILE A 64 4.11 11.35 -0.64
C ILE A 64 2.64 11.04 -0.90
N ALA A 65 2.25 9.78 -0.71
CA ALA A 65 0.86 9.34 -0.77
C ALA A 65 0.42 8.86 0.61
N GLU A 66 -0.72 9.34 1.10
CA GLU A 66 -1.15 9.11 2.48
C GLU A 66 -2.62 8.68 2.53
N THR A 67 -2.93 7.81 3.47
CA THR A 67 -4.33 7.49 3.82
C THR A 67 -4.49 7.42 5.33
N THR A 68 -5.64 7.84 5.84
CA THR A 68 -5.93 7.70 7.27
C THR A 68 -6.06 6.23 7.64
N MET A 69 -5.58 5.85 8.82
CA MET A 69 -5.76 4.49 9.37
C MET A 69 -7.24 4.08 9.40
N ARG A 70 -8.14 5.05 9.61
CA ARG A 70 -9.59 4.80 9.60
C ARG A 70 -10.10 4.36 8.22
N LEU A 71 -9.68 5.05 7.15
CA LEU A 71 -10.07 4.68 5.79
C LEU A 71 -9.43 3.34 5.40
N PHE A 72 -8.15 3.15 5.72
CA PHE A 72 -7.45 1.89 5.50
C PHE A 72 -8.17 0.70 6.16
N ASN A 73 -8.50 0.81 7.44
CA ASN A 73 -9.21 -0.26 8.16
C ASN A 73 -10.60 -0.55 7.58
N ALA A 74 -11.33 0.48 7.15
CA ALA A 74 -12.63 0.30 6.51
C ALA A 74 -12.51 -0.43 5.17
N ALA A 75 -11.52 -0.07 4.35
CA ALA A 75 -11.23 -0.75 3.09
C ALA A 75 -10.80 -2.20 3.31
N ALA A 76 -9.91 -2.45 4.27
CA ALA A 76 -9.47 -3.80 4.63
C ALA A 76 -10.63 -4.67 5.12
N ALA A 77 -11.53 -4.13 5.94
CA ALA A 77 -12.73 -4.83 6.39
C ALA A 77 -13.68 -5.17 5.22
N ALA A 78 -13.86 -4.26 4.27
CA ALA A 78 -14.67 -4.50 3.07
C ALA A 78 -14.07 -5.60 2.18
N ILE A 79 -12.75 -5.58 1.98
CA ILE A 79 -12.03 -6.62 1.22
C ILE A 79 -12.16 -7.98 1.93
N ALA A 80 -11.95 -8.04 3.25
CA ALA A 80 -12.07 -9.28 4.02
C ALA A 80 -13.50 -9.86 4.03
N ALA A 81 -14.51 -9.00 3.92
CA ALA A 81 -15.91 -9.40 3.78
C ALA A 81 -16.28 -9.81 2.34
N THR A 82 -15.40 -9.56 1.36
CA THR A 82 -15.63 -9.98 -0.02
C THR A 82 -15.47 -11.50 -0.11
N PRO A 83 -16.36 -12.24 -0.78
CA PRO A 83 -16.23 -13.68 -0.95
C PRO A 83 -15.01 -14.01 -1.84
N VAL A 84 -13.83 -14.14 -1.23
CA VAL A 84 -12.56 -14.46 -1.93
C VAL A 84 -12.56 -15.87 -2.53
N ALA A 85 -13.46 -16.75 -2.08
CA ALA A 85 -13.56 -18.14 -2.55
C ALA A 85 -13.96 -18.32 -4.04
N GLN A 86 -14.22 -17.24 -4.79
CA GLN A 86 -14.64 -17.29 -6.20
C GLN A 86 -13.61 -16.67 -7.16
N LEU A 87 -12.48 -16.15 -6.67
CA LEU A 87 -11.46 -15.46 -7.48
C LEU A 87 -10.18 -16.27 -7.69
N GLU A 88 -10.00 -17.40 -7.00
CA GLU A 88 -8.85 -18.30 -7.19
C GLU A 88 -9.09 -19.39 -8.28
N GLU A 89 -10.28 -19.43 -8.89
CA GLU A 89 -10.65 -20.39 -9.97
C GLU A 89 -10.71 -19.77 -11.39
N LEU A 90 -10.19 -18.55 -11.58
CA LEU A 90 -10.10 -17.90 -12.90
C LEU A 90 -8.65 -17.80 -13.40
#